data_AF-B5VKS4-F1
#
_entry.id   AF-B5VKS4-F1
#
_cell.length_a   1.000
_cell.length_b   1.000
_cell.length_c   1.000
_cell.angle_alpha   90.00
_cell.angle_beta   90.00
_cell.angle_gamma   90.00
#
_symmetry.space_group_name_H-M   'P 1'
#
loop_
_entity.id
_entity.type
_entity.pdbx_description
1 polymer ?
#
loop_
_entity_poly.entity_id
_entity_poly.type
_entity_poly.pdbx_seq_one_letter_code
_entity_poly.pdbx_strand_id
1 'polypeptide(L)'
;MTVAYSLENLKKISNSLVGDQLAKVDYFLAPKCQIFQCLLSIEQSDGVELKNAKLDLLYTLLHLEPQQRDIVGTYYFDIVSAIYRSMSLASSFTKNNSSTNYKYIKLLNLCAGVYPNCGFPDLQYLQNGFIQLVNHKFLRSKCKIDEVVTIIELLKLFLLVDEKNCSDFNKSKFMEEEREVTETSHYQDFKMAESLEHIIVKISSKYLDQISLKYIVRLKVSRPASPSSVKNDPFDNKGVDCTRAIPKKINISNMYDSSLLSLALLLYLRYHYMIPGDRKLRNDATFKMFVLGLLKSNDVNIRCVALKFLLQ
;
A
#
# COMPACT_ATOMS: atom_id res chain seq x y z
N MET A 1 10.72 -32.20 23.97
CA MET A 1 9.95 -33.00 22.99
C MET A 1 9.35 -32.03 22.00
N THR A 2 9.70 -32.11 20.72
CA THR A 2 9.07 -31.32 19.66
C THR A 2 7.76 -31.99 19.25
N VAL A 3 6.62 -31.32 19.49
CA VAL A 3 5.33 -31.82 19.02
C VAL A 3 5.25 -31.58 17.51
N ALA A 4 5.37 -32.65 16.72
CA ALA A 4 5.17 -32.58 15.28
C ALA A 4 3.67 -32.61 14.97
N TYR A 5 3.11 -31.48 14.53
CA TYR A 5 1.73 -31.41 14.07
C TYR A 5 1.64 -31.82 12.60
N SER A 6 0.73 -32.75 12.27
CA SER A 6 0.45 -33.10 10.87
C SER A 6 -0.31 -31.97 10.16
N LEU A 7 -0.19 -31.89 8.84
CA LEU A 7 -0.92 -30.91 8.03
C LEU A 7 -2.44 -31.00 8.21
N GLU A 8 -2.99 -32.22 8.30
CA GLU A 8 -4.42 -32.43 8.52
C GLU A 8 -4.84 -31.90 9.89
N ASN A 9 -4.00 -32.07 10.90
CA ASN A 9 -4.26 -31.55 12.24
C ASN A 9 -4.27 -30.02 12.26
N LEU A 10 -3.33 -29.36 11.57
CA LEU A 10 -3.34 -27.89 11.45
C LEU A 10 -4.61 -27.38 10.76
N LYS A 11 -5.05 -28.05 9.68
CA LYS A 11 -6.30 -27.71 8.98
C LYS A 11 -7.53 -27.91 9.88
N LYS A 12 -7.59 -29.00 10.65
CA LYS A 12 -8.68 -29.27 11.61
C LYS A 12 -8.74 -28.21 12.71
N ILE A 13 -7.60 -27.87 13.30
CA ILE A 13 -7.50 -26.83 14.34
C ILE A 13 -7.96 -25.49 13.78
N SER A 14 -7.46 -25.11 12.60
CA SER A 14 -7.86 -23.86 11.93
C SER A 14 -9.39 -23.78 11.77
N ASN A 15 -10.02 -24.85 11.27
CA ASN A 15 -11.48 -24.90 11.11
C ASN A 15 -12.23 -24.78 12.45
N SER A 16 -11.72 -25.35 13.54
CA SER A 16 -12.37 -25.24 14.86
C SER A 16 -12.24 -23.86 15.51
N LEU A 17 -11.25 -23.05 15.13
CA LEU A 17 -10.96 -21.77 15.76
C LEU A 17 -11.64 -20.57 15.07
N VAL A 18 -12.34 -20.80 13.95
CA VAL A 18 -12.99 -19.72 13.20
C VAL A 18 -14.16 -19.16 14.03
N GLY A 19 -14.02 -17.92 14.51
CA GLY A 19 -15.05 -17.22 15.27
C GLY A 19 -15.09 -17.55 16.77
N ASP A 20 -14.35 -18.56 17.23
CA ASP A 20 -14.31 -18.94 18.65
C ASP A 20 -13.15 -18.26 19.38
N GLN A 21 -13.44 -17.13 20.05
CA GLN A 21 -12.44 -16.36 20.78
C GLN A 21 -11.94 -17.09 22.03
N LEU A 22 -12.79 -17.87 22.70
CA LEU A 22 -12.42 -18.57 23.93
C LEU A 22 -11.43 -19.70 23.63
N ALA A 23 -11.70 -20.48 22.58
CA ALA A 23 -10.79 -21.51 22.13
C ALA A 23 -9.43 -20.91 21.72
N LYS A 24 -9.41 -19.78 21.00
CA LYS A 24 -8.14 -19.12 20.65
C LYS A 24 -7.32 -18.74 21.87
N VAL A 25 -7.93 -18.12 22.89
CA VAL A 25 -7.26 -17.76 24.14
C VAL A 25 -6.67 -18.98 24.84
N ASP A 26 -7.41 -20.11 24.86
CA ASP A 26 -6.95 -21.35 25.47
C ASP A 26 -5.67 -21.92 24.81
N TYR A 27 -5.44 -21.66 23.52
CA TYR A 27 -4.19 -22.05 22.85
C TYR A 27 -2.96 -21.25 23.31
N PHE A 28 -3.14 -20.11 23.98
CA PHE A 28 -2.05 -19.35 24.59
C PHE A 28 -1.68 -19.87 25.99
N LEU A 29 -2.47 -20.77 26.58
CA LEU A 29 -2.22 -21.35 27.89
C LEU A 29 -1.48 -22.69 27.79
N ALA A 30 -0.79 -23.08 28.87
CA ALA A 30 -0.20 -24.40 28.98
C ALA A 30 -1.31 -25.46 29.08
N PRO A 31 -1.20 -26.61 28.39
CA PRO A 31 -0.03 -27.12 27.65
C PRO A 31 0.00 -26.75 26.15
N LYS A 32 -1.02 -26.07 25.62
CA LYS A 32 -1.22 -25.88 24.17
C LYS A 32 -0.25 -24.88 23.53
N CYS A 33 0.37 -24.00 24.33
CA CYS A 33 1.34 -23.01 23.86
C CYS A 33 2.53 -23.59 23.07
N GLN A 34 2.82 -24.90 23.19
CA GLN A 34 3.82 -25.60 22.39
C GLN A 34 3.55 -25.54 20.88
N ILE A 35 2.29 -25.31 20.46
CA ILE A 35 1.94 -25.15 19.04
C ILE A 35 2.73 -23.99 18.38
N PHE A 36 3.01 -22.91 19.10
CA PHE A 36 3.70 -21.75 18.55
C PHE A 36 5.14 -22.07 18.14
N GLN A 37 5.80 -23.01 18.79
CA GLN A 37 7.14 -23.48 18.37
C GLN A 37 7.10 -24.11 16.98
N CYS A 38 6.03 -24.85 16.66
CA CYS A 38 5.82 -25.43 15.34
C CYS A 38 5.40 -24.39 14.29
N LEU A 39 4.57 -23.41 14.66
CA LEU A 39 4.05 -22.39 13.75
C LEU A 39 5.11 -21.33 13.37
N LEU A 40 5.99 -20.97 14.29
CA LEU A 40 7.03 -19.96 14.07
C LEU A 40 8.23 -20.52 13.29
N SER A 41 8.48 -21.84 13.34
CA SER A 41 9.52 -22.51 12.54
C SER A 41 8.96 -22.86 11.16
N ILE A 42 9.05 -21.90 10.23
CA ILE A 42 8.72 -22.10 8.82
C ILE A 42 10.03 -22.15 8.02
N GLU A 43 10.39 -23.34 7.55
CA GLU A 43 11.65 -23.56 6.84
C GLU A 43 11.48 -23.51 5.32
N GLN A 44 12.57 -23.24 4.61
CA GLN A 44 12.53 -23.21 3.13
C GLN A 44 12.15 -24.57 2.52
N SER A 45 12.54 -25.67 3.15
CA SER A 45 12.22 -27.04 2.73
C SER A 45 10.76 -27.44 2.95
N ASP A 46 9.99 -26.70 3.77
CA ASP A 46 8.58 -27.00 3.98
C ASP A 46 7.80 -26.86 2.65
N GLY A 47 6.90 -27.83 2.39
CA GLY A 47 5.99 -27.78 1.26
C GLY A 47 5.04 -26.56 1.33
N VAL A 48 4.65 -26.03 0.17
CA VAL A 48 3.80 -24.82 0.06
C VAL A 48 2.51 -24.95 0.88
N GLU A 49 1.86 -26.11 0.87
CA GLU A 49 0.65 -26.35 1.66
C GLU A 49 0.88 -26.25 3.17
N LEU A 50 2.01 -26.77 3.66
CA LEU A 50 2.34 -26.72 5.08
C LEU A 50 2.64 -25.30 5.53
N LYS A 51 3.43 -24.55 4.75
CA LYS A 51 3.71 -23.13 4.99
C LYS A 51 2.41 -22.33 5.08
N ASN A 52 1.51 -22.53 4.11
CA ASN A 52 0.24 -21.82 4.07
C ASN A 52 -0.66 -22.18 5.25
N ALA A 53 -0.74 -23.46 5.63
CA ALA A 53 -1.53 -23.89 6.79
C ALA A 53 -0.99 -23.33 8.12
N LYS A 54 0.33 -23.27 8.29
CA LYS A 54 0.96 -22.64 9.46
C LYS A 54 0.62 -21.14 9.52
N LEU A 55 0.77 -20.41 8.41
CA LEU A 55 0.45 -18.97 8.34
C LEU A 55 -1.04 -18.69 8.59
N ASP A 56 -1.95 -19.50 8.03
CA ASP A 56 -3.39 -19.35 8.24
C ASP A 56 -3.77 -19.55 9.71
N LEU A 57 -3.21 -20.59 10.34
CA LEU A 57 -3.49 -20.88 11.75
C LEU A 57 -2.88 -19.79 12.66
N LEU A 58 -1.67 -19.33 12.36
CA LEU A 58 -1.01 -18.27 13.12
C LEU A 58 -1.79 -16.95 13.04
N TYR A 59 -2.26 -16.57 11.84
CA TYR A 59 -3.15 -15.44 11.66
C TYR A 59 -4.46 -15.60 12.44
N THR A 60 -5.05 -16.80 12.41
CA THR A 60 -6.32 -17.08 13.10
C THR A 60 -6.20 -16.96 14.61
N LEU A 61 -5.13 -17.52 15.19
CA LEU A 61 -4.82 -17.48 16.63
C LEU A 61 -4.52 -16.06 17.12
N LEU A 62 -3.81 -15.26 16.32
CA LEU A 62 -3.48 -13.88 16.68
C LEU A 62 -4.64 -12.90 16.44
N HIS A 63 -5.68 -13.31 15.71
CA HIS A 63 -6.84 -12.45 15.49
C HIS A 63 -7.79 -12.44 16.70
N LEU A 64 -7.32 -11.77 17.77
CA LEU A 64 -8.00 -11.54 19.04
C LEU A 64 -8.42 -10.06 19.19
N GLU A 65 -9.56 -9.81 19.81
CA GLU A 65 -9.99 -8.46 20.15
C GLU A 65 -9.20 -7.94 21.38
N PRO A 66 -9.22 -6.62 21.66
CA PRO A 66 -8.42 -6.04 22.74
C PRO A 66 -8.64 -6.72 24.10
N GLN A 67 -9.90 -6.97 24.47
CA GLN A 67 -10.27 -7.60 25.74
C GLN A 67 -9.71 -9.02 25.92
N GLN A 68 -9.60 -9.81 24.85
CA GLN A 68 -8.97 -11.14 24.93
C GLN A 68 -7.44 -11.03 24.95
N ARG A 69 -6.87 -10.02 24.28
CA ARG A 69 -5.43 -9.75 24.37
C ARG A 69 -5.00 -9.37 25.78
N ASP A 70 -5.84 -8.64 26.52
CA ASP A 70 -5.60 -8.32 27.93
C ASP A 70 -5.56 -9.58 28.82
N ILE A 71 -6.38 -10.60 28.51
CA ILE A 71 -6.38 -11.89 29.21
C ILE A 71 -5.09 -12.69 28.91
N VAL A 72 -4.66 -12.71 27.65
CA VAL A 72 -3.43 -13.41 27.25
C VAL A 72 -2.19 -12.71 27.80
N GLY A 73 -2.24 -11.39 27.95
CA GLY A 73 -1.14 -10.58 28.47
C GLY A 73 0.06 -10.51 27.54
N THR A 74 1.26 -10.43 28.12
CA THR A 74 2.51 -10.16 27.37
C THR A 74 2.88 -11.26 26.38
N TYR A 75 2.46 -12.50 26.64
CA TYR A 75 2.78 -13.63 25.78
C TYR A 75 2.28 -13.43 24.34
N TYR A 76 1.15 -12.73 24.15
CA TYR A 76 0.68 -12.34 22.82
C TYR A 76 1.73 -11.51 22.07
N PHE A 77 2.30 -10.50 22.73
CA PHE A 77 3.30 -9.61 22.14
C PHE A 77 4.66 -10.30 21.95
N ASP A 78 4.99 -11.28 22.80
CA ASP A 78 6.18 -12.12 22.62
C ASP A 78 6.09 -12.93 21.32
N ILE A 79 4.91 -13.49 21.00
CA ILE A 79 4.67 -14.17 19.72
C ILE A 79 4.76 -13.19 18.55
N VAL A 80 4.18 -12.00 18.65
CA VAL A 80 4.30 -10.97 17.60
C VAL A 80 5.76 -10.58 17.36
N SER A 81 6.53 -10.36 18.44
CA SER A 81 7.96 -10.06 18.36
C SER A 81 8.74 -11.22 17.74
N ALA A 82 8.37 -12.47 18.04
CA ALA A 82 8.98 -13.64 17.41
C ALA A 82 8.70 -13.66 15.90
N ILE A 83 7.48 -13.36 15.45
CA ILE A 83 7.15 -13.28 14.02
C ILE A 83 8.08 -12.29 13.30
N TYR A 84 8.34 -11.12 13.89
CA TYR A 84 9.22 -10.12 13.28
C TYR A 84 10.71 -10.49 13.27
N ARG A 85 11.18 -11.29 14.24
CA ARG A 85 12.62 -11.54 14.42
C ARG A 85 13.07 -12.92 13.95
N SER A 86 12.21 -13.93 14.02
CA SER A 86 12.60 -15.33 13.79
C SER A 86 12.11 -15.91 12.46
N MET A 87 11.20 -15.25 11.74
CA MET A 87 10.80 -15.71 10.41
C MET A 87 11.71 -15.20 9.30
N SER A 88 12.06 -16.07 8.36
CA SER A 88 12.93 -15.76 7.21
C SER A 88 12.18 -15.65 5.88
N LEU A 89 10.85 -15.51 5.90
CA LEU A 89 10.04 -15.44 4.68
C LEU A 89 10.26 -14.13 3.89
N ALA A 90 10.65 -13.05 4.55
CA ALA A 90 10.97 -11.77 3.88
C ALA A 90 12.24 -11.89 3.01
N SER A 91 13.31 -12.50 3.53
CA SER A 91 14.57 -12.64 2.79
C SER A 91 14.45 -13.53 1.53
N SER A 92 13.46 -14.42 1.51
CA SER A 92 13.12 -15.31 0.40
C SER A 92 11.94 -14.83 -0.45
N PHE A 93 11.47 -13.59 -0.27
CA PHE A 93 10.24 -13.08 -0.89
C PHE A 93 10.15 -13.30 -2.41
N THR A 94 11.24 -13.09 -3.13
CA THR A 94 11.30 -13.24 -4.61
C THR A 94 11.28 -14.70 -5.09
N LYS A 95 11.52 -15.66 -4.18
CA LYS A 95 11.53 -17.11 -4.46
C LYS A 95 10.26 -17.82 -3.98
N ASN A 96 9.54 -17.22 -3.04
CA ASN A 96 8.35 -17.79 -2.45
C ASN A 96 7.18 -17.86 -3.43
N ASN A 97 6.22 -18.75 -3.14
CA ASN A 97 4.97 -18.82 -3.88
C ASN A 97 4.10 -17.58 -3.61
N SER A 98 3.30 -17.16 -4.60
CA SER A 98 2.40 -16.00 -4.49
C SER A 98 1.45 -16.07 -3.29
N SER A 99 0.88 -17.24 -3.04
CA SER A 99 -0.05 -17.45 -1.92
C SER A 99 0.63 -17.35 -0.55
N THR A 100 1.87 -17.85 -0.44
CA THR A 100 2.68 -17.75 0.78
C THR A 100 3.06 -16.30 1.06
N ASN A 101 3.48 -15.56 0.03
CA ASN A 101 3.77 -14.12 0.16
C ASN A 101 2.52 -13.35 0.60
N TYR A 102 1.37 -13.56 -0.05
CA TYR A 102 0.13 -12.90 0.34
C TYR A 102 -0.23 -13.14 1.83
N LYS A 103 -0.24 -14.40 2.26
CA LYS A 103 -0.58 -14.78 3.65
C LYS A 103 0.42 -14.20 4.65
N TYR A 104 1.70 -14.20 4.31
CA TYR A 104 2.75 -13.63 5.14
C TYR A 104 2.60 -12.11 5.30
N ILE A 105 2.41 -11.35 4.22
CA ILE A 105 2.21 -9.90 4.31
C ILE A 105 0.91 -9.56 5.05
N LYS A 106 -0.16 -10.34 4.86
CA LYS A 106 -1.40 -10.17 5.61
C LYS A 106 -1.19 -10.36 7.13
N LEU A 107 -0.36 -11.33 7.52
CA LEU A 107 0.04 -11.53 8.91
C LEU A 107 0.87 -10.35 9.42
N LEU A 108 1.83 -9.84 8.63
CA LEU A 108 2.61 -8.65 9.02
C LEU A 108 1.74 -7.41 9.21
N ASN A 109 0.71 -7.19 8.38
CA ASN A 109 -0.25 -6.11 8.55
C ASN A 109 -1.03 -6.23 9.86
N LEU A 110 -1.42 -7.45 10.25
CA LEU A 110 -2.05 -7.69 11.56
C LEU A 110 -1.08 -7.35 12.70
N CYS A 111 0.17 -7.84 12.62
CA CYS A 111 1.19 -7.55 13.62
C CYS A 111 1.46 -6.04 13.75
N ALA A 112 1.55 -5.31 12.63
CA ALA A 112 1.83 -3.87 12.62
C ALA A 112 0.68 -3.06 13.22
N GLY A 113 -0.57 -3.49 13.00
CA GLY A 113 -1.73 -2.86 13.60
C GLY A 113 -1.86 -3.11 15.10
N VAL A 114 -1.37 -4.24 15.60
CA VAL A 114 -1.52 -4.64 17.01
C VAL A 114 -0.34 -4.21 17.88
N TYR A 115 0.88 -4.21 17.34
CA TYR A 115 2.09 -3.86 18.08
C TYR A 115 3.07 -3.01 17.25
N PRO A 116 2.69 -1.75 16.91
CA PRO A 116 3.46 -0.90 16.00
C PRO A 116 4.85 -0.52 16.52
N ASN A 117 5.06 -0.55 17.84
CA ASN A 117 6.32 -0.14 18.46
C ASN A 117 7.44 -1.18 18.28
N CYS A 118 7.13 -2.40 17.82
CA CYS A 118 8.14 -3.42 17.56
C CYS A 118 8.80 -3.17 16.20
N GLY A 119 10.09 -2.84 16.21
CA GLY A 119 10.84 -2.59 14.98
C GLY A 119 10.88 -3.84 14.08
N PHE A 120 10.42 -3.68 12.84
CA PHE A 120 10.49 -4.71 11.81
C PHE A 120 11.80 -4.58 11.01
N PRO A 121 12.73 -5.54 11.09
CA PRO A 121 14.07 -5.39 10.51
C PRO A 121 14.11 -5.59 8.99
N ASP A 122 13.17 -6.34 8.42
CA ASP A 122 13.27 -6.86 7.04
C ASP A 122 12.53 -6.02 5.99
N LEU A 123 12.23 -4.74 6.29
CA LEU A 123 11.47 -3.86 5.40
C LEU A 123 12.12 -3.73 4.01
N GLN A 124 13.44 -3.70 3.96
CA GLN A 124 14.20 -3.57 2.72
C GLN A 124 13.96 -4.75 1.76
N TYR A 125 13.88 -5.98 2.28
CA TYR A 125 13.60 -7.16 1.46
C TYR A 125 12.20 -7.09 0.84
N LEU A 126 11.22 -6.60 1.61
CA LEU A 126 9.85 -6.42 1.12
C LEU A 126 9.76 -5.34 0.04
N GLN A 127 10.45 -4.22 0.22
CA GLN A 127 10.52 -3.15 -0.79
C GLN A 127 11.16 -3.64 -2.10
N ASN A 128 12.28 -4.37 -2.01
CA ASN A 128 12.91 -4.97 -3.19
C ASN A 128 11.99 -5.97 -3.90
N GLY A 129 11.30 -6.81 -3.12
CA GLY A 129 10.29 -7.73 -3.61
C GLY A 129 9.13 -7.02 -4.32
N PHE A 130 8.63 -5.93 -3.74
CA PHE A 130 7.60 -5.08 -4.32
C PHE A 130 8.04 -4.51 -5.67
N ILE A 131 9.21 -3.85 -5.72
CA ILE A 131 9.74 -3.22 -6.94
C ILE A 131 9.86 -4.26 -8.06
N GLN A 132 10.43 -5.44 -7.77
CA GLN A 132 10.56 -6.51 -8.77
C GLN A 132 9.19 -7.04 -9.23
N LEU A 133 8.27 -7.28 -8.31
CA LEU A 133 6.93 -7.80 -8.62
C LEU A 133 6.16 -6.83 -9.52
N VAL A 134 6.21 -5.54 -9.21
CA VAL A 134 5.58 -4.48 -10.00
C VAL A 134 6.17 -4.41 -11.40
N ASN A 135 7.50 -4.29 -11.50
CA ASN A 135 8.18 -4.06 -12.77
C ASN A 135 8.13 -5.26 -13.72
N HIS A 136 8.17 -6.48 -13.20
CA HIS A 136 8.22 -7.69 -14.03
C HIS A 136 6.86 -8.36 -14.25
N LYS A 137 5.92 -8.26 -13.31
CA LYS A 137 4.60 -8.91 -13.42
C LYS A 137 3.49 -7.91 -13.70
N PHE A 138 3.30 -6.94 -12.80
CA PHE A 138 2.18 -6.00 -12.89
C PHE A 138 2.25 -5.13 -14.15
N LEU A 139 3.37 -4.42 -14.36
CA LEU A 139 3.52 -3.52 -15.51
C LEU A 139 3.54 -4.26 -16.84
N ARG A 140 4.03 -5.49 -16.88
CA ARG A 140 4.02 -6.36 -18.07
C ARG A 140 2.70 -7.10 -18.30
N SER A 141 1.69 -6.87 -17.47
CA SER A 141 0.36 -7.51 -17.57
C SER A 141 0.41 -9.05 -17.49
N LYS A 142 1.38 -9.61 -16.77
CA LYS A 142 1.56 -11.06 -16.54
C LYS A 142 1.26 -11.45 -15.09
N CYS A 143 0.44 -10.64 -14.41
CA CYS A 143 0.22 -10.73 -12.98
C CYS A 143 -0.97 -11.63 -12.65
N LYS A 144 -0.82 -12.50 -11.65
CA LYS A 144 -1.92 -13.32 -11.11
C LYS A 144 -2.70 -12.55 -10.05
N ILE A 145 -3.90 -13.02 -9.71
CA ILE A 145 -4.74 -12.38 -8.69
C ILE A 145 -4.05 -12.30 -7.32
N ASP A 146 -3.38 -13.38 -6.89
CA ASP A 146 -2.61 -13.43 -5.64
C ASP A 146 -1.52 -12.36 -5.59
N GLU A 147 -0.87 -12.10 -6.72
CA GLU A 147 0.19 -11.09 -6.81
C GLU A 147 -0.40 -9.67 -6.74
N VAL A 148 -1.55 -9.42 -7.36
CA VAL A 148 -2.27 -8.13 -7.26
C VAL A 148 -2.65 -7.85 -5.81
N VAL A 149 -3.24 -8.81 -5.10
CA VAL A 149 -3.61 -8.62 -3.69
C VAL A 149 -2.37 -8.52 -2.80
N THR A 150 -1.26 -9.19 -3.15
CA THR A 150 0.03 -9.02 -2.44
C THR A 150 0.56 -7.60 -2.57
N ILE A 151 0.50 -6.99 -3.75
CA ILE A 151 0.90 -5.59 -3.97
C ILE A 151 0.04 -4.65 -3.11
N ILE A 152 -1.27 -4.87 -3.06
CA ILE A 152 -2.18 -4.07 -2.23
C ILE A 152 -1.82 -4.17 -0.75
N GLU A 153 -1.60 -5.38 -0.24
CA GLU A 153 -1.22 -5.60 1.17
C GLU A 153 0.15 -5.00 1.50
N LEU A 154 1.11 -5.04 0.57
CA LEU A 154 2.41 -4.37 0.72
C LEU A 154 2.27 -2.85 0.78
N LEU A 155 1.43 -2.25 -0.08
CA LEU A 155 1.18 -0.80 -0.05
C LEU A 155 0.59 -0.36 1.29
N LYS A 156 -0.35 -1.15 1.85
CA LYS A 156 -0.89 -0.89 3.20
C LYS A 156 0.21 -0.95 4.26
N LEU A 157 1.06 -1.98 4.20
CA LEU A 157 2.15 -2.15 5.16
C LEU A 157 3.11 -0.96 5.10
N PHE A 158 3.53 -0.53 3.90
CA PHE A 158 4.43 0.60 3.73
C PHE A 158 3.82 1.94 4.16
N LEU A 159 2.51 2.10 4.08
CA LEU A 159 1.82 3.28 4.62
C LEU A 159 1.78 3.29 6.16
N LEU A 160 1.81 2.12 6.81
CA LEU A 160 1.83 1.99 8.27
C LEU A 160 3.23 2.18 8.87
N VAL A 161 4.30 2.02 8.08
CA VAL A 161 5.66 2.29 8.56
C VAL A 161 5.78 3.76 8.93
N ASP A 162 6.08 4.02 10.20
CA ASP A 162 6.40 5.35 10.70
C ASP A 162 7.78 5.75 10.20
N GLU A 163 7.83 6.77 9.35
CA GLU A 163 9.08 7.29 8.82
C GLU A 163 9.60 8.29 9.85
N LYS A 164 10.78 8.01 10.43
CA LYS A 164 11.43 8.98 11.31
C LYS A 164 11.80 10.22 10.48
N ASN A 165 11.02 11.28 10.63
CA ASN A 165 11.24 12.54 9.96
C ASN A 165 12.39 13.32 10.62
N CYS A 166 13.01 14.19 9.82
CA CYS A 166 14.11 15.04 10.23
C CYS A 166 13.57 16.18 11.11
N SER A 167 13.79 16.14 12.43
CA SER A 167 13.37 17.23 13.31
C SER A 167 14.35 18.40 13.23
N ASP A 168 14.14 19.31 12.28
CA ASP A 168 14.93 20.54 12.15
C ASP A 168 14.20 21.72 12.80
N PHE A 169 14.71 22.17 13.95
CA PHE A 169 14.15 23.30 14.71
C PHE A 169 14.18 24.64 13.97
N ASN A 170 14.94 24.74 12.86
CA ASN A 170 15.07 25.96 12.06
C ASN A 170 14.13 26.00 10.85
N LYS A 171 13.44 24.90 10.50
CA LYS A 171 12.44 24.90 9.42
C LYS A 171 11.15 25.61 9.86
N SER A 172 10.45 26.20 8.90
CA SER A 172 9.15 26.83 9.15
C SER A 172 8.17 25.79 9.71
N LYS A 173 7.65 26.03 10.92
CA LYS A 173 6.70 25.14 11.63
C LYS A 173 5.40 24.85 10.86
N PHE A 174 5.15 25.57 9.76
CA PHE A 174 3.94 25.47 8.95
C PHE A 174 4.14 24.72 7.62
N MET A 175 5.36 24.31 7.29
CA MET A 175 5.66 23.52 6.08
C MET A 175 5.68 22.02 6.40
N GLU A 176 5.24 21.19 5.45
CA GLU A 176 5.33 19.72 5.61
C GLU A 176 6.78 19.29 5.82
N GLU A 177 6.99 18.42 6.81
CA GLU A 177 8.31 17.92 7.22
C GLU A 177 8.74 16.78 6.29
N GLU A 178 9.91 16.91 5.67
CA GLU A 178 10.46 15.92 4.75
C GLU A 178 11.27 14.85 5.51
N ARG A 179 11.24 13.60 5.02
CA ARG A 179 12.02 12.50 5.59
C ARG A 179 13.52 12.67 5.35
N GLU A 180 14.33 12.08 6.24
CA GLU A 180 15.78 11.95 6.02
C GLU A 180 16.10 10.92 4.94
N VAL A 181 16.88 11.32 3.93
CA VAL A 181 17.33 10.43 2.86
C VAL A 181 18.86 10.41 2.84
N THR A 182 19.44 9.24 3.09
CA THR A 182 20.86 8.96 2.89
C THR A 182 21.14 8.61 1.43
N GLU A 183 22.38 8.72 0.96
CA GLU A 183 22.75 8.35 -0.43
C GLU A 183 22.40 6.89 -0.76
N THR A 184 22.62 5.97 0.19
CA THR A 184 22.31 4.54 0.02
C THR A 184 20.80 4.28 -0.07
N SER A 185 19.98 4.99 0.73
CA SER A 185 18.53 4.88 0.66
C SER A 185 17.96 5.61 -0.56
N HIS A 186 18.63 6.66 -1.05
CA HIS A 186 18.16 7.49 -2.16
C HIS A 186 17.91 6.66 -3.44
N TYR A 187 18.80 5.73 -3.77
CA TYR A 187 18.63 4.88 -4.94
C TYR A 187 17.41 3.95 -4.84
N GLN A 188 17.14 3.43 -3.64
CA GLN A 188 15.98 2.58 -3.40
C GLN A 188 14.67 3.40 -3.39
N ASP A 189 14.70 4.59 -2.80
CA ASP A 189 13.59 5.53 -2.78
C ASP A 189 13.23 6.00 -4.19
N PHE A 190 14.23 6.27 -5.04
CA PHE A 190 14.04 6.58 -6.46
C PHE A 190 13.29 5.46 -7.18
N LYS A 191 13.76 4.21 -7.05
CA LYS A 191 13.10 3.05 -7.68
C LYS A 191 11.69 2.81 -7.15
N MET A 192 11.47 3.07 -5.87
CA MET A 192 10.16 2.96 -5.25
C MET A 192 9.21 4.01 -5.85
N ALA A 193 9.63 5.27 -5.92
CA ALA A 193 8.86 6.37 -6.50
C ALA A 193 8.52 6.10 -7.98
N GLU A 194 9.49 5.67 -8.78
CA GLU A 194 9.31 5.32 -10.20
C GLU A 194 8.29 4.18 -10.37
N SER A 195 8.41 3.12 -9.55
CA SER A 195 7.47 1.99 -9.58
C SER A 195 6.05 2.42 -9.22
N LEU A 196 5.89 3.31 -8.22
CA LEU A 196 4.60 3.88 -7.82
C LEU A 196 4.00 4.75 -8.93
N GLU A 197 4.79 5.62 -9.54
CA GLU A 197 4.36 6.47 -10.65
C GLU A 197 3.86 5.61 -11.83
N HIS A 198 4.60 4.56 -12.18
CA HIS A 198 4.19 3.64 -13.24
C HIS A 198 2.89 2.88 -12.93
N ILE A 199 2.65 2.50 -11.67
CA ILE A 199 1.36 1.93 -11.25
C ILE A 199 0.23 2.95 -11.47
N ILE A 200 0.43 4.19 -10.99
CA ILE A 200 -0.57 5.26 -11.08
C ILE A 200 -0.91 5.56 -12.54
N VAL A 201 0.10 5.74 -13.40
CA VAL A 201 -0.09 6.01 -14.83
C VAL A 201 -0.79 4.84 -15.51
N LYS A 202 -0.36 3.60 -15.25
CA LYS A 202 -0.97 2.40 -15.85
C LYS A 202 -2.43 2.23 -15.47
N ILE A 203 -2.81 2.56 -14.24
CA ILE A 203 -4.21 2.45 -13.79
C ILE A 203 -5.04 3.63 -14.30
N SER A 204 -4.57 4.86 -14.08
CA SER A 204 -5.32 6.09 -14.43
C SER A 204 -5.57 6.23 -15.93
N SER A 205 -4.61 5.82 -16.77
CA SER A 205 -4.73 5.88 -18.24
C SER A 205 -5.95 5.16 -18.80
N LYS A 206 -6.47 4.12 -18.11
CA LYS A 206 -7.70 3.40 -18.50
C LYS A 206 -8.98 4.23 -18.36
N TYR A 207 -8.93 5.32 -17.61
CA TYR A 207 -10.09 6.11 -17.19
C TYR A 207 -10.00 7.59 -17.64
N LEU A 208 -8.96 7.97 -18.39
CA LEU A 208 -8.76 9.34 -18.86
C LEU A 208 -9.81 9.80 -19.88
N ASP A 209 -10.38 8.86 -20.63
CA ASP A 209 -11.47 9.09 -21.60
C ASP A 209 -12.76 9.58 -20.93
N GLN A 210 -12.92 9.34 -19.62
CA GLN A 210 -14.06 9.82 -18.83
C GLN A 210 -13.97 11.32 -18.49
N ILE A 211 -12.83 11.97 -18.73
CA ILE A 211 -12.67 13.40 -18.44
C ILE A 211 -13.57 14.20 -19.38
N SER A 212 -14.64 14.75 -18.82
CA SER A 212 -15.58 15.62 -19.53
C SER A 212 -15.73 16.94 -18.78
N LEU A 213 -15.29 18.02 -19.42
CA LEU A 213 -15.44 19.38 -18.93
C LEU A 213 -15.97 20.26 -20.06
N LYS A 214 -17.05 20.99 -19.80
CA LYS A 214 -17.51 22.10 -20.63
C LYS A 214 -17.30 23.39 -19.85
N TYR A 215 -16.61 24.35 -20.44
CA TYR A 215 -16.32 25.64 -19.82
C TYR A 215 -16.51 26.77 -20.83
N ILE A 216 -16.69 28.00 -20.32
CA ILE A 216 -16.91 29.20 -21.14
C ILE A 216 -15.76 30.17 -20.86
N VAL A 217 -15.00 30.51 -21.90
CA VAL A 217 -13.93 31.52 -21.82
C VAL A 217 -14.51 32.89 -22.10
N ARG A 218 -14.36 33.82 -21.16
CA ARG A 218 -14.74 35.23 -21.38
C ARG A 218 -13.51 35.99 -21.86
N LEU A 219 -13.48 36.34 -23.14
CA LEU A 219 -12.46 37.24 -23.69
C LEU A 219 -12.92 38.68 -23.49
N LYS A 220 -12.15 39.49 -22.74
CA LYS A 220 -12.31 40.94 -22.77
C LYS A 220 -11.62 41.45 -24.03
N VAL A 221 -12.37 41.62 -25.11
CA VAL A 221 -11.85 42.20 -26.36
C VAL A 221 -11.77 43.72 -26.20
N SER A 222 -10.58 44.24 -25.91
CA SER A 222 -10.29 45.67 -26.03
C SER A 222 -10.01 46.02 -27.50
N ARG A 223 -11.08 46.34 -28.25
CA ARG A 223 -11.10 46.83 -29.66
C ARG A 223 -10.56 45.86 -30.75
N PRO A 224 -11.01 45.99 -32.01
CA PRO A 224 -10.88 44.93 -33.00
C PRO A 224 -9.49 44.96 -33.64
N ALA A 225 -8.59 44.10 -33.18
CA ALA A 225 -7.46 43.68 -34.01
C ALA A 225 -7.94 42.63 -35.01
N SER A 226 -7.44 42.74 -36.23
CA SER A 226 -7.74 41.95 -37.43
C SER A 226 -7.93 40.43 -37.20
N PRO A 227 -8.72 39.75 -38.05
CA PRO A 227 -9.04 38.32 -37.94
C PRO A 227 -7.86 37.44 -38.40
N SER A 228 -6.67 37.66 -37.86
CA SER A 228 -5.50 36.82 -38.11
C SER A 228 -5.36 35.79 -37.00
N SER A 229 -5.92 34.60 -37.28
CA SER A 229 -5.45 33.29 -36.82
C SER A 229 -4.90 33.20 -35.39
N VAL A 230 -5.72 33.47 -34.38
CA VAL A 230 -5.47 32.87 -33.07
C VAL A 230 -5.93 31.42 -33.21
N LYS A 231 -5.00 30.49 -33.47
CA LYS A 231 -5.24 29.05 -33.28
C LYS A 231 -5.52 28.84 -31.79
N ASN A 232 -6.78 29.01 -31.41
CA ASN A 232 -7.27 28.67 -30.08
C ASN A 232 -7.36 27.15 -30.04
N ASP A 233 -6.28 26.49 -29.65
CA ASP A 233 -6.40 25.13 -29.13
C ASP A 233 -7.18 25.22 -27.80
N PRO A 234 -8.37 24.60 -27.69
CA PRO A 234 -9.17 24.61 -26.47
C PRO A 234 -8.44 23.97 -25.27
N PHE A 235 -7.34 23.26 -25.47
CA PHE A 235 -6.53 22.68 -24.39
C PHE A 235 -5.23 23.43 -24.13
N ASP A 236 -4.81 24.33 -25.01
CA ASP A 236 -3.56 25.10 -24.89
C ASP A 236 -3.80 26.55 -24.40
N ASN A 237 -5.07 26.94 -24.24
CA ASN A 237 -5.47 28.18 -23.58
C ASN A 237 -5.28 28.08 -22.05
N LYS A 238 -4.02 28.07 -21.62
CA LYS A 238 -3.55 28.10 -20.22
C LYS A 238 -3.90 29.40 -19.47
N GLY A 239 -4.76 30.25 -20.02
CA GLY A 239 -5.04 31.62 -19.52
C GLY A 239 -6.37 31.78 -18.79
N VAL A 240 -7.08 30.70 -18.46
CA VAL A 240 -8.42 30.78 -17.88
C VAL A 240 -8.46 30.04 -16.55
N ASP A 241 -7.84 30.63 -15.52
CA ASP A 241 -8.08 30.26 -14.12
C ASP A 241 -9.49 30.70 -13.70
N CYS A 242 -10.51 30.05 -14.28
CA CYS A 242 -11.90 30.18 -13.87
C CYS A 242 -12.19 29.14 -12.79
N THR A 243 -12.07 29.60 -11.55
CA THR A 243 -12.11 28.91 -10.24
C THR A 243 -13.36 28.09 -9.89
N ARG A 244 -14.20 27.66 -10.84
CA ARG A 244 -15.45 26.92 -10.52
C ARG A 244 -15.72 25.66 -11.32
N ALA A 245 -15.01 25.41 -12.42
CA ALA A 245 -15.35 24.31 -13.31
C ALA A 245 -14.40 23.11 -13.09
N ILE A 246 -14.81 22.16 -12.25
CA ILE A 246 -14.13 20.84 -12.16
C ILE A 246 -14.87 19.81 -13.04
N PRO A 247 -14.17 18.82 -13.62
CA PRO A 247 -14.77 17.83 -14.51
C PRO A 247 -15.96 17.08 -13.91
N LYS A 248 -16.68 16.36 -14.77
CA LYS A 248 -17.64 15.35 -14.32
C LYS A 248 -16.91 14.27 -13.51
N LYS A 249 -17.69 13.58 -12.69
CA LYS A 249 -17.23 12.47 -11.86
C LYS A 249 -16.60 11.38 -12.72
N ILE A 250 -15.42 10.92 -12.31
CA ILE A 250 -14.75 9.76 -12.88
C ILE A 250 -15.08 8.56 -12.00
N ASN A 251 -15.53 7.47 -12.63
CA ASN A 251 -15.93 6.25 -11.94
C ASN A 251 -14.93 5.12 -12.23
N ILE A 252 -14.26 4.66 -11.18
CA ILE A 252 -13.42 3.46 -11.22
C ILE A 252 -14.28 2.30 -10.70
N SER A 253 -14.79 1.47 -11.60
CA SER A 253 -15.67 0.34 -11.25
C SER A 253 -14.90 -0.85 -10.67
N ASN A 254 -13.63 -1.02 -11.05
CA ASN A 254 -12.80 -2.11 -10.57
C ASN A 254 -12.26 -1.81 -9.16
N MET A 255 -12.63 -2.65 -8.19
CA MET A 255 -12.25 -2.50 -6.78
C MET A 255 -10.73 -2.60 -6.54
N TYR A 256 -10.02 -3.44 -7.30
CA TYR A 256 -8.57 -3.56 -7.22
C TYR A 256 -7.88 -2.32 -7.77
N ASP A 257 -8.37 -1.78 -8.90
CA ASP A 257 -7.83 -0.54 -9.46
C ASP A 257 -8.04 0.64 -8.50
N SER A 258 -9.21 0.74 -7.83
CA SER A 258 -9.47 1.77 -6.83
C SER A 258 -8.51 1.66 -5.62
N SER A 259 -8.33 0.44 -5.11
CA SER A 259 -7.43 0.17 -3.98
C SER A 259 -5.97 0.46 -4.34
N LEU A 260 -5.51 0.00 -5.50
CA LEU A 260 -4.15 0.26 -5.97
C LEU A 260 -3.91 1.75 -6.22
N LEU A 261 -4.85 2.45 -6.87
CA LEU A 261 -4.68 3.88 -7.18
C LEU A 261 -4.66 4.73 -5.90
N SER A 262 -5.57 4.49 -4.96
CA SER A 262 -5.62 5.24 -3.70
C SER A 262 -4.36 5.05 -2.87
N LEU A 263 -3.92 3.80 -2.66
CA LEU A 263 -2.74 3.49 -1.85
C LEU A 263 -1.44 3.93 -2.55
N ALA A 264 -1.31 3.67 -3.85
CA ALA A 264 -0.12 4.05 -4.60
C ALA A 264 0.03 5.56 -4.71
N LEU A 265 -1.06 6.31 -4.93
CA LEU A 265 -1.01 7.77 -4.98
C LEU A 265 -0.66 8.35 -3.62
N LEU A 266 -1.23 7.83 -2.53
CA LEU A 266 -0.88 8.27 -1.17
C LEU A 266 0.59 8.00 -0.83
N LEU A 267 1.13 6.85 -1.25
CA LEU A 267 2.55 6.53 -1.02
C LEU A 267 3.46 7.35 -1.95
N TYR A 268 3.05 7.58 -3.20
CA TYR A 268 3.77 8.47 -4.13
C TYR A 268 3.88 9.90 -3.57
N LEU A 269 2.83 10.40 -2.92
CA LEU A 269 2.87 11.70 -2.24
C LEU A 269 4.01 11.77 -1.21
N ARG A 270 4.31 10.69 -0.49
CA ARG A 270 5.45 10.63 0.45
C ARG A 270 6.82 10.68 -0.24
N TYR A 271 6.96 10.11 -1.45
CA TYR A 271 8.25 9.96 -2.12
C TYR A 271 8.57 11.06 -3.14
N HIS A 272 7.57 11.59 -3.83
CA HIS A 272 7.80 12.35 -5.08
C HIS A 272 8.48 13.72 -4.91
N TYR A 273 8.44 14.32 -3.72
CA TYR A 273 9.12 15.60 -3.45
C TYR A 273 10.64 15.46 -3.44
N MET A 274 11.14 14.31 -2.99
CA MET A 274 12.57 14.04 -2.79
C MET A 274 13.29 13.64 -4.09
N ILE A 275 12.53 13.26 -5.13
CA ILE A 275 13.10 12.78 -6.39
C ILE A 275 13.23 13.94 -7.38
N PRO A 276 14.44 14.30 -7.85
CA PRO A 276 14.61 15.34 -8.85
C PRO A 276 14.05 14.90 -10.21
N GLY A 277 13.44 15.83 -10.96
CA GLY A 277 12.95 15.57 -12.32
C GLY A 277 12.01 16.65 -12.84
N ASP A 278 12.13 16.97 -14.13
CA ASP A 278 11.41 18.08 -14.78
C ASP A 278 9.98 17.71 -15.21
N ARG A 279 9.69 16.43 -15.45
CA ARG A 279 8.40 15.94 -15.96
C ARG A 279 7.65 15.11 -14.93
N LYS A 280 7.47 15.65 -13.72
CA LYS A 280 6.72 14.97 -12.65
C LYS A 280 5.24 14.88 -12.97
N LEU A 281 4.61 13.77 -12.60
CA LEU A 281 3.16 13.55 -12.70
C LEU A 281 2.33 14.68 -12.07
N ARG A 282 2.82 15.31 -10.99
CA ARG A 282 2.15 16.45 -10.34
C ARG A 282 2.00 17.69 -11.23
N ASN A 283 2.91 17.87 -12.17
CA ASN A 283 2.91 19.01 -13.08
C ASN A 283 2.11 18.72 -14.36
N ASP A 284 1.59 17.49 -14.53
CA ASP A 284 0.78 17.13 -15.68
C ASP A 284 -0.63 17.74 -15.54
N ALA A 285 -0.97 18.62 -16.49
CA ALA A 285 -2.27 19.25 -16.57
C ALA A 285 -3.40 18.21 -16.73
N THR A 286 -3.17 17.14 -17.49
CA THR A 286 -4.18 16.10 -17.72
C THR A 286 -4.44 15.33 -16.43
N PHE A 287 -3.38 14.96 -15.72
CA PHE A 287 -3.48 14.29 -14.43
C PHE A 287 -4.16 15.17 -13.37
N LYS A 288 -3.87 16.48 -13.34
CA LYS A 288 -4.58 17.42 -12.45
C LYS A 288 -6.09 17.42 -12.71
N MET A 289 -6.51 17.44 -13.98
CA MET A 289 -7.93 17.35 -14.35
C MET A 289 -8.55 16.01 -13.98
N PHE A 290 -7.80 14.91 -14.14
CA PHE A 290 -8.21 13.60 -13.68
C PHE A 290 -8.49 13.59 -12.16
N VAL A 291 -7.55 14.08 -11.35
CA VAL A 291 -7.71 14.15 -9.88
C VAL A 291 -8.88 15.05 -9.48
N LEU A 292 -9.10 16.17 -10.16
CA LEU A 292 -10.28 17.03 -9.95
C LEU A 292 -11.60 16.31 -10.22
N GLY A 293 -11.65 15.42 -11.22
CA GLY A 293 -12.80 14.54 -11.47
C GLY A 293 -13.02 13.49 -10.38
N LEU A 294 -11.93 12.97 -9.80
CA LEU A 294 -11.95 12.00 -8.70
C LEU A 294 -12.49 12.56 -7.38
N LEU A 295 -12.43 13.88 -7.16
CA LEU A 295 -13.06 14.53 -5.99
C LEU A 295 -14.57 14.24 -5.85
N LYS A 296 -15.22 13.92 -6.98
CA LYS A 296 -16.65 13.57 -7.04
C LYS A 296 -16.91 12.06 -7.00
N SER A 297 -15.88 11.22 -6.83
CA SER A 297 -16.01 9.76 -6.78
C SER A 297 -16.99 9.28 -5.69
N ASN A 298 -17.52 8.06 -5.81
CA ASN A 298 -18.31 7.45 -4.73
C ASN A 298 -17.43 6.86 -3.62
N ASP A 299 -16.17 6.54 -3.93
CA ASP A 299 -15.24 5.94 -2.99
C ASP A 299 -14.59 7.04 -2.14
N VAL A 300 -14.80 6.97 -0.82
CA VAL A 300 -14.26 7.94 0.15
C VAL A 300 -12.74 7.96 0.11
N ASN A 301 -12.08 6.81 -0.07
CA ASN A 301 -10.62 6.74 -0.11
C ASN A 301 -10.07 7.53 -1.30
N ILE A 302 -10.71 7.39 -2.46
CA ILE A 302 -10.33 8.14 -3.67
C ILE A 302 -10.52 9.64 -3.47
N ARG A 303 -11.63 10.07 -2.84
CA ARG A 303 -11.87 11.48 -2.55
C ARG A 303 -10.82 12.06 -1.59
N CYS A 304 -10.51 11.34 -0.51
CA CYS A 304 -9.51 11.77 0.47
C CYS A 304 -8.11 11.86 -0.13
N VAL A 305 -7.72 10.89 -0.95
CA VAL A 305 -6.41 10.89 -1.62
C VAL A 305 -6.34 11.99 -2.68
N ALA A 306 -7.42 12.23 -3.43
CA ALA A 306 -7.50 13.35 -4.36
C ALA A 306 -7.38 14.72 -3.65
N LEU A 307 -8.02 14.88 -2.49
CA LEU A 307 -7.86 16.08 -1.66
C LEU A 307 -6.41 16.25 -1.19
N LYS A 308 -5.77 15.19 -0.67
CA LYS A 308 -4.37 15.24 -0.26
C LYS A 308 -3.45 15.64 -1.41
N PHE A 309 -3.65 15.05 -2.58
CA PHE A 309 -2.84 15.36 -3.77
C PHE A 309 -2.99 16.81 -4.24
N LEU A 310 -4.18 17.40 -4.12
CA LEU A 310 -4.45 18.77 -4.59
C LEU A 310 -4.10 19.85 -3.57
N LEU A 311 -3.90 19.49 -2.29
CA LEU A 311 -3.59 20.42 -1.20
C LEU A 311 -2.10 20.45 -0.82
N GLN A 312 -1.30 19.52 -1.35
CA GLN A 312 0.15 19.54 -1.26
C GLN A 312 0.78 20.35 -2.39
#